data_AF-E8QHF8-F1
#
_entry.id   AF-E8QHF8-F1
#
_cell.length_a   1.000
_cell.length_b   1.000
_cell.length_c   1.000
_cell.angle_alpha   90.00
_cell.angle_beta   90.00
_cell.angle_gamma   90.00
#
_symmetry.space_group_name_H-M   'P 1'
#
loop_
_entity.id
_entity.type
_entity.pdbx_description
1 polymer ?
#
loop_
_entity_poly.entity_id
_entity_poly.type
_entity_poly.pdbx_seq_one_letter_code
_entity_poly.pdbx_strand_id
1 'polypeptide(L)'
;MDTTRFIRNFTLFKEALQKQNFNNKDLNTISMQAALQSEQLALNEEAQGLQSEQLRAKMQIDFLGMLANLQNAKAETLNKLIQCQAMLKSLKDNALINRANAFISLLQVRANAANDITFHNFETAFKIIAQIGSEYEQISLNNGGTVSMKEKEQTNELKMILNNLSKELDKLNEQSEVNSIQVFSDKLEVLKDAPVRLWGFSTLSNATEGFYNEANEQIASGSVCLFRSDKVGKHTITFKASNAKTSLAKDITISVIANKLKERIS
;
A
#
# COMPACT_ATOMS: atom_id res chain seq x y z
N MET A 1 -25.51 -34.42 3.32
CA MET A 1 -24.99 -35.80 3.27
C MET A 1 -25.16 -36.28 1.84
N ASP A 2 -24.05 -36.57 1.16
CA ASP A 2 -24.10 -37.06 -0.21
C ASP A 2 -24.27 -38.58 -0.18
N THR A 3 -25.49 -39.04 -0.45
CA THR A 3 -25.87 -40.45 -0.37
C THR A 3 -25.05 -41.32 -1.33
N THR A 4 -24.63 -40.77 -2.47
CA THR A 4 -23.88 -41.51 -3.49
C THR A 4 -22.43 -41.75 -3.04
N ARG A 5 -21.83 -40.76 -2.38
CA ARG A 5 -20.46 -40.85 -1.85
C ARG A 5 -20.38 -41.79 -0.63
N PHE A 6 -21.40 -41.75 0.23
CA PHE A 6 -21.56 -42.71 1.34
C PHE A 6 -21.67 -44.16 0.84
N ILE A 7 -22.56 -44.44 -0.13
CA ILE A 7 -22.75 -45.80 -0.67
C ILE A 7 -21.47 -46.33 -1.32
N ARG A 8 -20.73 -45.48 -2.03
CA ARG A 8 -19.44 -45.83 -2.63
C ARG A 8 -18.36 -46.15 -1.59
N ASN A 9 -18.25 -45.35 -0.54
CA ASN A 9 -17.29 -45.60 0.53
C ASN A 9 -17.65 -46.87 1.32
N PHE A 10 -18.95 -47.07 1.60
CA PHE A 10 -19.44 -48.28 2.25
C PHE A 10 -19.12 -49.56 1.46
N THR A 11 -19.35 -49.55 0.14
CA THR A 11 -19.03 -50.69 -0.72
C THR A 11 -17.53 -50.96 -0.80
N LEU A 12 -16.70 -49.91 -0.92
CA LEU A 12 -15.24 -50.02 -0.88
C LEU A 12 -14.71 -50.60 0.44
N PHE A 13 -15.20 -50.12 1.59
CA PHE A 13 -14.78 -50.65 2.89
C PHE A 13 -15.25 -52.09 3.08
N LYS A 14 -16.46 -52.42 2.62
CA LYS A 14 -16.98 -53.79 2.66
C LYS A 14 -16.13 -54.76 1.83
N GLU A 15 -15.75 -54.38 0.61
CA GLU A 15 -14.87 -55.18 -0.26
C GLU A 15 -13.46 -55.32 0.31
N ALA A 16 -12.91 -54.25 0.91
CA ALA A 16 -11.59 -54.29 1.53
C ALA A 16 -11.56 -55.18 2.79
N LEU A 17 -12.62 -55.11 3.61
CA LEU A 17 -12.74 -55.88 4.86
C LEU A 17 -13.15 -57.34 4.62
N GLN A 18 -13.81 -57.66 3.49
CA GLN A 18 -14.11 -59.05 3.09
C GLN A 18 -12.85 -59.90 2.86
N LYS A 19 -11.69 -59.28 2.64
CA LYS A 19 -10.40 -59.99 2.54
C LYS A 19 -9.84 -60.42 3.89
N GLN A 20 -10.39 -59.93 5.01
CA GLN A 20 -10.08 -60.38 6.36
C GLN A 20 -11.29 -61.17 6.89
N ASN A 21 -11.07 -62.32 7.53
CA ASN A 21 -12.10 -63.26 8.01
C ASN A 21 -13.00 -62.68 9.13
N PHE A 22 -13.77 -61.62 8.86
CA PHE A 22 -14.76 -61.07 9.78
C PHE A 22 -16.12 -61.73 9.60
N ASN A 23 -16.90 -61.81 10.69
CA ASN A 23 -18.31 -62.18 10.63
C ASN A 23 -19.11 -61.11 9.88
N ASN A 24 -20.11 -61.51 9.10
CA ASN A 24 -20.91 -60.66 8.22
C ASN A 24 -21.59 -59.49 8.97
N LYS A 25 -21.94 -59.69 10.25
CA LYS A 25 -22.53 -58.64 11.10
C LYS A 25 -21.51 -57.57 11.50
N ASP A 26 -20.30 -57.99 11.89
CA ASP A 26 -19.24 -57.08 12.32
C ASP A 26 -18.67 -56.33 11.12
N LEU A 27 -18.56 -56.99 9.97
CA LEU A 27 -18.09 -56.41 8.71
C LEU A 27 -19.01 -55.28 8.24
N ASN A 28 -20.33 -55.47 8.24
CA ASN A 28 -21.27 -54.41 7.87
C ASN A 28 -21.26 -53.25 8.89
N THR A 29 -21.10 -53.54 10.19
CA THR A 29 -21.07 -52.50 11.24
C THR A 29 -19.82 -51.62 11.12
N ILE A 30 -18.64 -52.24 10.95
CA ILE A 30 -17.37 -51.54 10.78
C ILE A 30 -17.36 -50.76 9.47
N SER A 31 -17.85 -51.34 8.37
CA SER A 31 -17.94 -50.65 7.06
C SER A 31 -18.87 -49.43 7.13
N MET A 32 -19.98 -49.52 7.86
CA MET A 32 -20.90 -48.41 8.05
C MET A 32 -20.26 -47.29 8.88
N GLN A 33 -19.57 -47.64 9.96
CA GLN A 33 -18.88 -46.66 10.81
C GLN A 33 -17.72 -45.98 10.06
N ALA A 34 -16.96 -46.73 9.27
CA ALA A 34 -15.90 -46.19 8.42
C ALA A 34 -16.45 -45.25 7.32
N ALA A 35 -17.55 -45.63 6.68
CA ALA A 35 -18.21 -44.78 5.69
C ALA A 35 -18.74 -43.47 6.31
N LEU A 36 -19.33 -43.52 7.51
CA LEU A 36 -19.78 -42.34 8.23
C LEU A 36 -18.62 -41.42 8.64
N GLN A 37 -17.52 -41.98 9.15
CA GLN A 37 -16.32 -41.20 9.48
C GLN A 37 -15.70 -40.56 8.22
N SER A 38 -15.67 -41.29 7.10
CA SER A 38 -15.18 -40.74 5.84
C SER A 38 -16.04 -39.59 5.33
N GLU A 39 -17.36 -39.65 5.47
CA GLU A 39 -18.27 -38.54 5.15
C GLU A 39 -18.05 -37.35 6.09
N GLN A 40 -17.86 -37.60 7.39
CA GLN A 40 -17.60 -36.55 8.36
C GLN A 40 -16.25 -35.85 8.09
N LEU A 41 -15.23 -36.60 7.66
CA LEU A 41 -13.96 -36.02 7.19
C LEU A 41 -14.14 -35.21 5.92
N ALA A 42 -14.90 -35.70 4.93
CA ALA A 42 -15.17 -34.97 3.70
C ALA A 42 -15.89 -33.63 3.94
N LEU A 43 -16.88 -33.62 4.84
CA LEU A 43 -17.57 -32.39 5.25
C LEU A 43 -16.63 -31.41 5.97
N ASN A 44 -15.72 -31.92 6.82
CA ASN A 44 -14.71 -31.08 7.47
C ASN A 44 -13.70 -30.51 6.47
N GLU A 45 -13.28 -31.28 5.47
CA GLU A 45 -12.41 -30.80 4.38
C GLU A 45 -13.08 -29.69 3.56
N GLU A 46 -14.38 -29.85 3.24
CA GLU A 46 -15.15 -28.83 2.54
C GLU A 46 -15.30 -27.55 3.40
N ALA A 47 -15.60 -27.69 4.69
CA ALA A 47 -15.67 -26.57 5.62
C ALA A 47 -14.32 -25.84 5.76
N GLN A 48 -13.20 -26.57 5.81
CA GLN A 48 -11.86 -25.98 5.80
C GLN A 48 -11.56 -25.27 4.48
N GLY A 49 -11.98 -25.84 3.34
CA GLY A 49 -11.89 -25.22 2.03
C GLY A 49 -12.60 -23.87 2.01
N LEU A 50 -13.85 -23.82 2.44
CA LEU A 50 -14.64 -22.59 2.54
C LEU A 50 -14.01 -21.56 3.48
N GLN A 51 -13.50 -21.97 4.64
CA GLN A 51 -12.79 -21.08 5.56
C GLN A 51 -11.52 -20.49 4.93
N SER A 52 -10.78 -21.28 4.14
CA SER A 52 -9.59 -20.80 3.44
C SER A 52 -9.92 -19.76 2.36
N GLU A 53 -11.02 -19.95 1.64
CA GLU A 53 -11.51 -18.97 0.66
C GLU A 53 -12.05 -17.71 1.34
N GLN A 54 -12.73 -17.85 2.48
CA GLN A 54 -13.16 -16.70 3.27
C GLN A 54 -11.97 -15.90 3.80
N LEU A 55 -10.91 -16.57 4.26
CA LEU A 55 -9.66 -15.92 4.67
C LEU A 55 -9.00 -15.19 3.49
N ARG A 56 -8.96 -15.82 2.32
CA ARG A 56 -8.48 -15.19 1.08
C ARG A 56 -9.26 -13.91 0.76
N ALA A 57 -10.59 -13.98 0.74
CA ALA A 57 -11.45 -12.83 0.47
C ALA A 57 -11.25 -11.72 1.52
N LYS A 58 -11.13 -12.08 2.79
CA LYS A 58 -10.86 -11.13 3.87
C LYS A 58 -9.51 -10.43 3.68
N MET A 59 -8.44 -11.17 3.38
CA MET A 59 -7.13 -10.57 3.09
C MET A 59 -7.20 -9.60 1.91
N GLN A 60 -7.96 -9.93 0.87
CA GLN A 60 -8.16 -9.04 -0.27
C GLN A 60 -8.91 -7.76 0.12
N ILE A 61 -9.96 -7.87 0.95
CA ILE A 61 -10.72 -6.72 1.47
C ILE A 61 -9.81 -5.85 2.36
N ASP A 62 -9.06 -6.45 3.27
CA ASP A 62 -8.16 -5.75 4.18
C ASP A 62 -7.08 -5.00 3.39
N PHE A 63 -6.53 -5.62 2.34
CA PHE A 63 -5.58 -4.98 1.45
C PHE A 63 -6.17 -3.78 0.70
N LEU A 64 -7.35 -3.94 0.10
CA LEU A 64 -8.06 -2.84 -0.57
C LEU A 64 -8.44 -1.72 0.41
N GLY A 65 -8.83 -2.07 1.64
CA GLY A 65 -9.13 -1.12 2.70
C GLY A 65 -7.89 -0.33 3.14
N MET A 66 -6.74 -0.98 3.25
CA MET A 66 -5.46 -0.32 3.54
C MET A 66 -5.08 0.66 2.41
N LEU A 67 -5.28 0.27 1.15
CA LEU A 67 -5.07 1.16 0.00
C LEU A 67 -6.02 2.37 0.03
N ALA A 68 -7.30 2.17 0.33
CA ALA A 68 -8.27 3.26 0.45
C ALA A 68 -7.92 4.22 1.60
N ASN A 69 -7.51 3.70 2.76
CA ASN A 69 -7.04 4.51 3.87
C ASN A 69 -5.78 5.31 3.52
N LEU A 70 -4.84 4.71 2.78
CA LEU A 70 -3.66 5.41 2.28
C LEU A 70 -4.04 6.56 1.34
N GLN A 71 -5.01 6.34 0.45
CA GLN A 71 -5.53 7.40 -0.42
C GLN A 71 -6.24 8.52 0.37
N ASN A 72 -7.03 8.17 1.39
CA ASN A 72 -7.67 9.16 2.25
C ASN A 72 -6.64 10.01 3.01
N ALA A 73 -5.62 9.37 3.61
CA ALA A 73 -4.53 10.07 4.29
C ALA A 73 -3.74 11.00 3.35
N LYS A 74 -3.56 10.58 2.08
CA LYS A 74 -2.96 11.41 1.02
C LYS A 74 -3.84 12.63 0.72
N ALA A 75 -5.15 12.45 0.55
CA ALA A 75 -6.08 13.55 0.31
C ALA A 75 -6.13 14.54 1.49
N GLU A 76 -6.09 14.04 2.72
CA GLU A 76 -6.04 14.88 3.93
C GLU A 76 -4.76 15.71 4.01
N THR A 77 -3.60 15.08 3.73
CA THR A 77 -2.31 15.78 3.69
C THR A 77 -2.29 16.86 2.61
N LEU A 78 -2.83 16.57 1.41
CA LEU A 78 -2.97 17.56 0.34
C LEU A 78 -3.87 18.73 0.76
N ASN A 79 -5.01 18.46 1.42
CA ASN A 79 -5.89 19.51 1.93
C ASN A 79 -5.18 20.40 2.96
N LYS A 80 -4.38 19.81 3.87
CA LYS A 80 -3.57 20.58 4.83
C LYS A 80 -2.54 21.46 4.12
N LEU A 81 -1.87 20.95 3.08
CA LEU A 81 -0.93 21.74 2.27
C LEU A 81 -1.60 22.93 1.57
N ILE A 82 -2.77 22.71 0.97
CA ILE A 82 -3.56 23.78 0.34
C ILE A 82 -3.94 24.85 1.38
N GLN A 83 -4.38 24.43 2.57
CA GLN A 83 -4.70 25.34 3.67
C GLN A 83 -3.48 26.15 4.14
N CYS A 84 -2.32 25.50 4.33
CA CYS A 84 -1.08 26.18 4.68
C CYS A 84 -0.69 27.22 3.61
N GLN A 85 -0.77 26.87 2.33
CA GLN A 85 -0.47 27.79 1.23
C GLN A 85 -1.45 28.98 1.18
N ALA A 86 -2.74 28.73 1.41
CA ALA A 86 -3.75 29.80 1.49
C ALA A 86 -3.50 30.71 2.70
N MET A 87 -3.10 30.16 3.84
CA MET A 87 -2.74 30.92 5.04
C MET A 87 -1.52 31.80 4.79
N LEU A 88 -0.47 31.29 4.14
CA LEU A 88 0.71 32.07 3.77
C LEU A 88 0.35 33.24 2.84
N LYS A 89 -0.50 32.97 1.83
CA LYS A 89 -0.97 34.02 0.94
C LYS A 89 -1.74 35.12 1.69
N SER A 90 -2.67 34.72 2.56
CA SER A 90 -3.43 35.64 3.40
C SER A 90 -2.53 36.47 4.33
N LEU A 91 -1.52 35.84 4.94
CA LEU A 91 -0.58 36.53 5.82
C LEU A 91 0.27 37.56 5.05
N LYS A 92 0.70 37.23 3.83
CA LYS A 92 1.38 38.16 2.92
C LYS A 92 0.47 39.34 2.52
N ASP A 93 -0.77 39.05 2.13
CA ASP A 93 -1.74 40.09 1.76
C ASP A 93 -2.03 41.04 2.94
N ASN A 94 -2.21 40.49 4.15
CA ASN A 94 -2.37 41.29 5.37
C ASN A 94 -1.16 42.16 5.68
N ALA A 95 0.06 41.64 5.50
CA ALA A 95 1.28 42.42 5.71
C ALA A 95 1.40 43.57 4.70
N LEU A 96 1.04 43.35 3.43
CA LEU A 96 1.01 44.39 2.40
C LEU A 96 -0.05 45.46 2.68
N ILE A 97 -1.24 45.07 3.12
CA ILE A 97 -2.30 46.01 3.54
C ILE A 97 -1.83 46.88 4.70
N ASN A 98 -1.24 46.28 5.74
CA ASN A 98 -0.71 47.02 6.89
C ASN A 98 0.40 47.99 6.49
N ARG A 99 1.28 47.57 5.56
CA ARG A 99 2.30 48.45 4.99
C ARG A 99 1.69 49.63 4.23
N ALA A 100 0.68 49.39 3.40
CA ALA A 100 -0.01 50.46 2.67
C ALA A 100 -0.70 51.44 3.63
N ASN A 101 -1.39 50.94 4.66
CA ASN A 101 -2.02 51.77 5.68
C ASN A 101 -0.99 52.62 6.42
N ALA A 102 0.15 52.04 6.83
CA ALA A 102 1.21 52.77 7.49
C ALA A 102 1.86 53.84 6.60
N PHE A 103 2.00 53.60 5.28
CA PHE A 103 2.46 54.63 4.35
C PHE A 103 1.45 55.76 4.20
N ILE A 104 0.15 55.46 4.10
CA ILE A 104 -0.91 56.48 4.04
C ILE A 104 -0.86 57.34 5.32
N SER A 105 -0.75 56.74 6.50
CA SER A 105 -0.61 57.47 7.76
C SER A 105 0.65 58.33 7.80
N LEU A 106 1.80 57.82 7.32
CA LEU A 106 3.05 58.60 7.23
C LEU A 106 2.89 59.82 6.31
N LEU A 107 2.25 59.64 5.15
CA LEU A 107 1.97 60.72 4.21
C LEU A 107 1.00 61.76 4.78
N GLN A 108 -0.04 61.34 5.49
CA GLN A 108 -0.97 62.24 6.18
C GLN A 108 -0.28 63.06 7.26
N VAL A 109 0.58 62.43 8.07
CA VAL A 109 1.37 63.12 9.10
C VAL A 109 2.32 64.13 8.46
N ARG A 110 2.97 63.78 7.35
CA ARG A 110 3.82 64.71 6.59
C ARG A 110 3.04 65.88 5.97
N ALA A 111 1.84 65.62 5.44
CA ALA A 111 0.99 66.65 4.84
C ALA A 111 0.45 67.64 5.89
N ASN A 112 0.15 67.16 7.10
CA ASN A 112 -0.36 68.00 8.19
C ASN A 112 0.74 68.71 8.99
N ALA A 113 1.95 68.14 9.09
CA ALA A 113 3.09 68.75 9.77
C ALA A 113 3.86 69.66 8.82
N ALA A 114 3.33 70.86 8.58
CA ALA A 114 3.84 71.78 7.57
C ALA A 114 5.31 72.20 7.74
N ASN A 115 5.92 72.13 8.93
CA ASN A 115 7.31 72.58 9.15
C ASN A 115 8.19 71.82 10.18
N ASP A 116 7.67 70.85 10.95
CA ASP A 116 8.41 70.26 12.11
C ASP A 116 9.00 68.85 11.89
N ILE A 117 8.70 68.19 10.77
CA ILE A 117 9.28 66.85 10.50
C ILE A 117 10.56 67.00 9.69
N THR A 118 11.70 66.70 10.30
CA THR A 118 12.98 66.60 9.59
C THR A 118 12.94 65.48 8.55
N PHE A 119 13.54 65.70 7.37
CA PHE A 119 13.65 64.71 6.30
C PHE A 119 14.16 63.34 6.81
N HIS A 120 15.11 63.36 7.75
CA HIS A 120 15.67 62.17 8.38
C HIS A 120 14.63 61.31 9.13
N ASN A 121 13.69 61.92 9.84
CA ASN A 121 12.65 61.20 10.60
C ASN A 121 11.64 60.56 9.64
N PHE A 122 11.30 61.26 8.55
CA PHE A 122 10.44 60.74 7.50
C PHE A 122 11.10 59.58 6.76
N GLU A 123 12.37 59.72 6.39
CA GLU A 123 13.15 58.69 5.70
C GLU A 123 13.29 57.43 6.57
N THR A 124 13.53 57.59 7.87
CA THR A 124 13.63 56.49 8.82
C THR A 124 12.31 55.75 8.96
N ALA A 125 11.20 56.47 9.14
CA ALA A 125 9.86 55.87 9.20
C ALA A 125 9.47 55.18 7.88
N PHE A 126 9.81 55.78 6.73
CA PHE A 126 9.60 55.18 5.42
C PHE A 126 10.37 53.86 5.27
N LYS A 127 11.65 53.81 5.65
CA LYS A 127 12.47 52.58 5.64
C LYS A 127 11.86 51.49 6.52
N ILE A 128 11.41 51.83 7.72
CA ILE A 128 10.79 50.88 8.66
C ILE A 128 9.46 50.34 8.12
N ILE A 129 8.59 51.21 7.61
CA ILE A 129 7.31 50.78 7.01
C ILE A 129 7.54 49.94 5.76
N ALA A 130 8.54 50.31 4.96
CA ALA A 130 8.88 49.59 3.75
C ALA A 130 9.48 48.19 4.03
N GLN A 131 9.95 47.94 5.26
CA GLN A 131 10.34 46.61 5.73
C GLN A 131 9.14 45.71 6.09
N ILE A 132 7.96 46.27 6.37
CA ILE A 132 6.75 45.48 6.73
C ILE A 132 6.32 44.62 5.54
N GLY A 133 6.13 43.32 5.78
CA GLY A 133 5.72 42.35 4.74
C GLY A 133 6.78 42.10 3.67
N SER A 134 8.00 42.57 3.90
CA SER A 134 9.11 42.51 2.96
C SER A 134 10.20 41.64 3.60
N GLU A 135 10.55 40.53 2.96
CA GLU A 135 11.63 39.62 3.40
C GLU A 135 13.03 40.21 3.10
N TYR A 136 13.20 41.53 3.19
CA TYR A 136 14.43 42.23 2.80
C TYR A 136 15.19 42.72 4.03
N GLU A 137 16.49 42.45 4.04
CA GLU A 137 17.41 43.11 4.95
C GLU A 137 17.75 44.49 4.38
N GLN A 138 17.36 45.54 5.12
CA GLN A 138 17.69 46.95 4.89
C GLN A 138 17.43 47.53 3.49
N ILE A 139 16.46 48.44 3.44
CA ILE A 139 16.37 49.43 2.36
C ILE A 139 17.48 50.46 2.59
N SER A 140 18.61 50.28 1.90
CA SER A 140 19.61 51.34 1.77
C SER A 140 19.07 52.38 0.79
N LEU A 141 18.62 53.53 1.30
CA LEU A 141 18.53 54.75 0.50
C LEU A 141 19.92 55.36 0.46
N ASN A 142 20.61 55.23 -0.67
CA ASN A 142 21.75 56.08 -0.95
C ASN A 142 21.25 57.48 -1.36
N ASN A 143 22.01 58.52 -1.02
CA ASN A 143 21.76 59.96 -1.26
C ASN A 143 21.46 60.38 -2.72
N GLY A 144 21.24 59.44 -3.66
CA GLY A 144 20.98 59.66 -5.09
C GLY A 144 19.75 58.91 -5.64
N GLY A 145 18.75 58.59 -4.81
CA GLY A 145 17.43 58.13 -5.27
C GLY A 145 17.34 56.70 -5.81
N THR A 146 18.42 55.91 -5.74
CA THR A 146 18.40 54.52 -6.20
C THR A 146 18.18 53.56 -5.02
N VAL A 147 17.05 52.86 -5.03
CA VAL A 147 16.72 51.81 -4.06
C VAL A 147 17.27 50.48 -4.57
N SER A 148 18.31 49.94 -3.94
CA SER A 148 18.80 48.59 -4.22
C SER A 148 18.23 47.61 -3.19
N MET A 149 17.43 46.65 -3.63
CA MET A 149 16.91 45.55 -2.81
C MET A 149 17.84 44.34 -2.91
N LYS A 150 18.34 43.83 -1.78
CA LYS A 150 18.98 42.50 -1.70
C LYS A 150 18.00 41.54 -1.03
N GLU A 151 17.57 40.51 -1.76
CA GLU A 151 16.78 39.40 -1.20
C GLU A 151 17.65 38.58 -0.24
N LYS A 152 17.12 38.23 0.94
CA LYS A 152 17.77 37.28 1.85
C LYS A 152 17.04 35.94 1.81
N GLU A 153 17.83 34.86 1.81
CA GLU A 153 17.50 33.42 1.75
C GLU A 153 16.61 32.86 2.90
N GLN A 154 15.79 33.67 3.57
CA GLN A 154 15.05 33.24 4.78
C GLN A 154 13.62 32.76 4.55
N THR A 155 13.16 32.66 3.29
CA THR A 155 11.99 31.85 2.94
C THR A 155 12.28 30.35 2.99
N ASN A 156 13.53 29.93 3.27
CA ASN A 156 13.94 28.54 3.13
C ASN A 156 13.21 27.59 4.07
N GLU A 157 12.94 27.88 5.35
CA GLU A 157 12.40 26.82 6.23
C GLU A 157 10.98 26.40 5.88
N LEU A 158 10.05 27.35 5.75
CA LEU A 158 8.65 27.02 5.48
C LEU A 158 8.42 26.62 4.02
N LYS A 159 9.15 27.25 3.08
CA LYS A 159 9.16 26.82 1.67
C LYS A 159 9.88 25.48 1.49
N MET A 160 10.90 25.16 2.29
CA MET A 160 11.50 23.82 2.35
C MET A 160 10.54 22.83 2.96
N ILE A 161 9.81 23.15 4.03
CA ILE A 161 8.80 22.25 4.61
C ILE A 161 7.71 21.98 3.56
N LEU A 162 7.23 23.01 2.86
CA LEU A 162 6.24 22.86 1.79
C LEU A 162 6.79 22.08 0.59
N ASN A 163 8.04 22.31 0.20
CA ASN A 163 8.72 21.56 -0.86
C ASN A 163 9.02 20.13 -0.43
N ASN A 164 9.36 19.88 0.83
CA ASN A 164 9.62 18.55 1.36
C ASN A 164 8.32 17.76 1.43
N LEU A 165 7.23 18.37 1.92
CA LEU A 165 5.90 17.77 1.91
C LEU A 165 5.38 17.57 0.48
N SER A 166 5.63 18.49 -0.46
CA SER A 166 5.29 18.28 -1.87
C SER A 166 6.11 17.16 -2.50
N LYS A 167 7.41 17.08 -2.21
CA LYS A 167 8.26 15.97 -2.65
C LYS A 167 7.86 14.64 -2.04
N GLU A 168 7.43 14.65 -0.78
CA GLU A 168 6.94 13.45 -0.08
C GLU A 168 5.58 13.03 -0.64
N LEU A 169 4.74 14.01 -1.02
CA LEU A 169 3.51 13.78 -1.77
C LEU A 169 3.78 13.25 -3.18
N ASP A 170 4.79 13.77 -3.89
CA ASP A 170 5.21 13.30 -5.21
C ASP A 170 5.81 11.89 -5.13
N LYS A 171 6.62 11.59 -4.13
CA LYS A 171 7.09 10.22 -3.83
C LYS A 171 5.92 9.29 -3.55
N LEU A 172 4.96 9.72 -2.73
CA LEU A 172 3.72 8.99 -2.53
C LEU A 172 2.96 8.85 -3.84
N ASN A 173 2.99 9.85 -4.73
CA ASN A 173 2.30 9.84 -6.01
C ASN A 173 2.92 8.83 -6.99
N GLU A 174 4.25 8.83 -7.12
CA GLU A 174 5.05 7.88 -7.90
C GLU A 174 4.94 6.46 -7.34
N GLN A 175 4.89 6.30 -6.01
CA GLN A 175 4.59 5.03 -5.36
C GLN A 175 3.11 4.64 -5.43
N SER A 176 2.22 5.57 -5.81
CA SER A 176 0.76 5.40 -5.88
C SER A 176 0.19 5.45 -7.29
N GLU A 177 0.98 5.23 -8.34
CA GLU A 177 0.41 4.39 -9.39
C GLU A 177 -0.07 3.14 -8.65
N VAL A 178 -1.39 2.98 -8.53
CA VAL A 178 -2.12 2.03 -7.67
C VAL A 178 -1.97 0.61 -8.26
N ASN A 179 -0.75 0.28 -8.63
CA ASN A 179 -0.27 -0.86 -9.34
C ASN A 179 0.50 -1.66 -8.28
N SER A 180 -0.28 -2.27 -7.40
CA SER A 180 0.23 -3.09 -6.31
C SER A 180 0.07 -4.55 -6.67
N ILE A 181 1.05 -5.35 -6.25
CA ILE A 181 1.06 -6.79 -6.47
C ILE A 181 1.42 -7.46 -5.15
N GLN A 182 0.63 -8.45 -4.76
CA GLN A 182 0.92 -9.29 -3.61
C GLN A 182 0.75 -10.74 -3.99
N VAL A 183 1.54 -11.60 -3.36
CA VAL A 183 1.44 -13.03 -3.53
C VAL A 183 1.44 -13.69 -2.16
N PHE A 184 0.59 -14.68 -2.00
CA PHE A 184 0.38 -15.41 -0.76
C PHE A 184 0.45 -16.91 -1.04
N SER A 185 0.76 -17.67 0.00
CA SER A 185 0.70 -19.12 -0.01
C SER A 185 -0.13 -19.59 1.17
N ASP A 186 -0.85 -20.70 0.99
CA ASP A 186 -1.48 -21.40 2.11
C ASP A 186 -0.44 -21.95 3.11
N LYS A 187 0.74 -22.36 2.60
CA LYS A 187 1.86 -22.89 3.37
C LYS A 187 3.20 -22.45 2.79
N LEU A 188 4.14 -22.08 3.65
CA LEU A 188 5.51 -21.74 3.23
C LEU A 188 6.44 -22.96 3.22
N GLU A 189 6.04 -24.05 3.89
CA GLU A 189 6.79 -25.30 3.93
C GLU A 189 5.89 -26.48 3.60
N VAL A 190 6.30 -27.31 2.64
CA VAL A 190 5.53 -28.49 2.18
C VAL A 190 6.41 -29.70 1.98
N LEU A 191 5.81 -30.89 2.07
CA LEU A 191 6.51 -32.12 1.74
C LEU A 191 6.74 -32.23 0.23
N LYS A 192 7.80 -32.94 -0.17
CA LYS A 192 8.01 -33.37 -1.56
C LYS A 192 6.71 -33.96 -2.13
N ASP A 193 6.38 -33.56 -3.36
CA ASP A 193 5.17 -33.96 -4.10
C ASP A 193 3.83 -33.50 -3.51
N ALA A 194 3.81 -32.77 -2.40
CA ALA A 194 2.59 -32.19 -1.87
C ALA A 194 2.22 -30.92 -2.65
N PRO A 195 0.95 -30.75 -3.06
CA PRO A 195 0.50 -29.53 -3.72
C PRO A 195 0.38 -28.37 -2.71
N VAL A 196 0.65 -27.15 -3.18
CA VAL A 196 0.59 -25.88 -2.44
C VAL A 196 -0.28 -24.91 -3.22
N ARG A 197 -1.19 -24.20 -2.55
CA ARG A 197 -2.01 -23.19 -3.22
C ARG A 197 -1.36 -21.82 -3.06
N LEU A 198 -1.10 -21.19 -4.19
CA LEU A 198 -0.58 -19.83 -4.27
C LEU A 198 -1.67 -18.90 -4.79
N TRP A 199 -1.76 -17.73 -4.19
CA TRP A 199 -2.72 -16.70 -4.55
C TRP A 199 -1.99 -15.41 -4.87
N GLY A 200 -2.19 -14.91 -6.08
CA GLY A 200 -1.66 -13.66 -6.57
C GLY A 200 -2.78 -12.65 -6.63
N PHE A 201 -2.52 -11.44 -6.14
CA PHE A 201 -3.44 -10.33 -6.25
C PHE A 201 -2.72 -9.17 -6.91
N SER A 202 -3.34 -8.62 -7.94
CA SER A 202 -2.92 -7.35 -8.52
C SER A 202 -4.08 -6.37 -8.49
N THR A 203 -3.75 -5.09 -8.28
CA THR A 203 -4.68 -3.98 -8.48
C THR A 203 -4.56 -3.39 -9.89
N LEU A 204 -3.72 -3.98 -10.75
CA LEU A 204 -3.46 -3.51 -12.10
C LEU A 204 -4.70 -3.74 -13.00
N SER A 205 -5.24 -2.65 -13.55
CA SER A 205 -6.41 -2.73 -14.43
C SER A 205 -6.07 -3.40 -15.76
N ASN A 206 -6.92 -4.33 -16.22
CA ASN A 206 -6.76 -5.10 -17.46
C ASN A 206 -5.39 -5.78 -17.60
N ALA A 207 -4.89 -6.35 -16.50
CA ALA A 207 -3.61 -7.01 -16.46
C ALA A 207 -3.69 -8.48 -16.91
N THR A 208 -2.69 -8.94 -17.64
CA THR A 208 -2.41 -10.36 -17.80
C THR A 208 -1.62 -10.85 -16.59
N GLU A 209 -2.23 -11.73 -15.81
CA GLU A 209 -1.68 -12.27 -14.57
C GLU A 209 -1.17 -13.71 -14.76
N GLY A 210 -0.05 -14.03 -14.14
CA GLY A 210 0.48 -15.39 -14.17
C GLY A 210 1.59 -15.65 -13.16
N PHE A 211 1.80 -16.93 -12.87
CA PHE A 211 2.87 -17.42 -12.01
C PHE A 211 4.00 -18.00 -12.84
N TYR A 212 5.23 -17.70 -12.44
CA TYR A 212 6.45 -18.05 -13.15
C TYR A 212 7.42 -18.77 -12.21
N ASN A 213 8.16 -19.75 -12.74
CA ASN A 213 9.22 -20.44 -12.02
C ASN A 213 10.54 -19.63 -12.04
N GLU A 214 11.58 -20.17 -11.40
CA GLU A 214 12.93 -19.58 -11.37
C GLU A 214 13.56 -19.41 -12.76
N ALA A 215 13.18 -20.26 -13.72
CA ALA A 215 13.58 -20.16 -15.12
C ALA A 215 12.72 -19.18 -15.94
N ASN A 216 11.82 -18.44 -15.29
CA ASN A 216 10.90 -17.49 -15.89
C ASN A 216 9.86 -18.12 -16.83
N GLU A 217 9.60 -19.42 -16.71
CA GLU A 217 8.58 -20.14 -17.45
C GLU A 217 7.24 -20.03 -16.73
N GLN A 218 6.17 -19.83 -17.48
CA GLN A 218 4.83 -19.70 -16.91
C GLN A 218 4.31 -21.05 -16.43
N ILE A 219 4.05 -21.15 -15.13
CA ILE A 219 3.50 -22.35 -14.47
C ILE A 219 1.96 -22.33 -14.51
N ALA A 220 1.36 -21.15 -14.36
CA ALA A 220 -0.09 -20.96 -14.36
C ALA A 220 -0.49 -19.56 -14.84
N SER A 221 -1.69 -19.45 -15.41
CA SER A 221 -2.32 -18.18 -15.78
C SER A 221 -3.47 -17.85 -14.82
N GLY A 222 -3.54 -16.59 -14.39
CA GLY A 222 -4.58 -16.09 -13.47
C GLY A 222 -4.09 -15.90 -12.03
N SER A 223 -5.04 -15.68 -11.11
CA SER A 223 -4.80 -15.29 -9.72
C SER A 223 -4.56 -16.46 -8.76
N VAL A 224 -4.68 -17.71 -9.22
CA VAL A 224 -4.49 -18.91 -8.40
C VAL A 224 -3.58 -19.90 -9.12
N CYS A 225 -2.61 -20.45 -8.40
CA CYS A 225 -1.73 -21.50 -8.89
C CYS A 225 -1.67 -22.65 -7.88
N LEU A 226 -1.74 -23.89 -8.38
CA LEU A 226 -1.47 -25.09 -7.59
C LEU A 226 -0.04 -25.54 -7.90
N PHE A 227 0.90 -25.18 -7.04
CA PHE A 227 2.30 -25.52 -7.19
C PHE A 227 2.60 -26.90 -6.61
N ARG A 228 3.41 -27.70 -7.31
CA ARG A 228 3.94 -28.98 -6.83
C ARG A 228 5.37 -29.12 -7.32
N SER A 229 6.25 -29.63 -6.45
CA SER A 229 7.65 -29.89 -6.80
C SER A 229 8.11 -31.24 -6.28
N ASP A 230 8.87 -31.94 -7.11
CA ASP A 230 9.52 -33.22 -6.85
C ASP A 230 10.93 -33.07 -6.25
N LYS A 231 11.48 -31.84 -6.29
CA LYS A 231 12.81 -31.52 -5.79
C LYS A 231 12.73 -30.91 -4.39
N VAL A 232 13.50 -31.47 -3.46
CA VAL A 232 13.66 -30.95 -2.11
C VAL A 232 14.57 -29.72 -2.16
N GLY A 233 14.14 -28.61 -1.56
CA GLY A 233 14.84 -27.33 -1.63
C GLY A 233 13.91 -26.14 -1.52
N LYS A 234 14.47 -24.94 -1.58
CA LYS A 234 13.70 -23.69 -1.67
C LYS A 234 13.40 -23.43 -3.14
N HIS A 235 12.13 -23.18 -3.44
CA HIS A 235 11.65 -22.84 -4.78
C HIS A 235 11.09 -21.43 -4.74
N THR A 236 11.64 -20.53 -5.54
CA THR A 236 11.13 -19.17 -5.68
C THR A 236 10.15 -19.11 -6.85
N ILE A 237 8.95 -18.60 -6.59
CA ILE A 237 7.88 -18.43 -7.57
C ILE A 237 7.56 -16.96 -7.66
N THR A 238 7.53 -16.45 -8.88
CA THR A 238 7.25 -15.05 -9.18
C THR A 238 5.84 -14.92 -9.71
N PHE A 239 4.99 -14.17 -9.03
CA PHE A 239 3.72 -13.72 -9.58
C PHE A 239 3.95 -12.43 -10.35
N LYS A 240 3.51 -12.39 -11.61
CA LYS A 240 3.60 -11.19 -12.46
C LYS A 240 2.24 -10.76 -12.95
N ALA A 241 2.03 -9.46 -12.95
CA ALA A 241 0.87 -8.82 -13.56
C ALA A 241 1.36 -7.70 -14.47
N SER A 242 1.03 -7.78 -15.75
CA SER A 242 1.46 -6.80 -16.75
C SER A 242 0.29 -6.29 -17.57
N ASN A 243 0.33 -5.01 -17.95
CA ASN A 243 -0.54 -4.41 -18.94
C ASN A 243 0.30 -3.68 -20.00
N ALA A 244 -0.33 -2.95 -20.93
CA ALA A 244 0.36 -2.25 -22.02
C ALA A 244 1.32 -1.12 -21.57
N LYS A 245 1.27 -0.69 -20.30
CA LYS A 245 2.04 0.45 -19.76
C LYS A 245 2.99 0.06 -18.63
N THR A 246 2.61 -0.91 -17.78
CA THR A 246 3.31 -1.24 -16.55
C THR A 246 3.35 -2.75 -16.32
N SER A 247 4.44 -3.22 -15.71
CA SER A 247 4.65 -4.62 -15.33
C SER A 247 5.09 -4.68 -13.87
N LEU A 248 4.40 -5.50 -13.09
CA LEU A 248 4.66 -5.74 -11.68
C LEU A 248 5.06 -7.19 -11.47
N ALA A 249 5.97 -7.43 -10.53
CA ALA A 249 6.38 -8.76 -10.14
C ALA A 249 6.56 -8.85 -8.61
N LYS A 250 6.17 -9.97 -8.02
CA LYS A 250 6.40 -10.28 -6.61
C LYS A 250 6.79 -11.74 -6.43
N ASP A 251 7.82 -11.96 -5.62
CA ASP A 251 8.35 -13.29 -5.35
C ASP A 251 7.84 -13.86 -4.05
N ILE A 252 7.66 -15.18 -4.02
CA ILE A 252 7.46 -15.98 -2.81
C ILE A 252 8.32 -17.23 -2.87
N THR A 253 8.90 -17.58 -1.72
CA THR A 253 9.75 -18.76 -1.60
C THR A 253 9.02 -19.85 -0.84
N ILE A 254 8.88 -21.01 -1.45
CA ILE A 254 8.28 -22.21 -0.87
C ILE A 254 9.39 -23.21 -0.55
N SER A 255 9.48 -23.65 0.69
CA SER A 255 10.46 -24.66 1.10
C SER A 255 9.86 -26.06 1.00
N VAL A 256 10.42 -26.88 0.11
CA VAL A 256 10.00 -28.27 -0.09
C VAL A 256 10.95 -29.18 0.69
N ILE A 257 10.41 -29.94 1.64
CA ILE A 257 11.17 -30.80 2.55
C ILE A 257 10.94 -32.29 2.24
N ALA A 258 11.97 -33.11 2.47
CA ALA A 258 11.88 -34.56 2.31
C ALA A 258 10.98 -35.17 3.40
N ASN A 259 10.17 -36.16 3.02
CA ASN A 259 9.37 -36.92 3.97
C ASN A 259 10.22 -38.02 4.63
N LYS A 260 10.90 -37.67 5.73
CA LYS A 260 11.77 -38.58 6.50
C LYS A 260 11.06 -39.82 7.06
N LEU A 261 9.73 -39.86 7.10
CA LEU A 261 8.96 -41.03 7.55
C LEU A 261 8.81 -42.10 6.46
N LYS A 262 8.82 -41.73 5.17
CA LYS A 262 8.79 -42.70 4.06
C LYS A 262 10.15 -43.35 3.79
N GLU A 263 11.25 -42.65 4.10
CA GLU A 263 12.62 -43.17 3.94
C GLU A 263 12.95 -44.33 4.91
N ARG A 264 12.20 -44.51 6.01
CA ARG A 264 12.41 -45.64 6.94
C ARG A 264 11.70 -46.94 6.54
N ILE A 265 10.86 -46.91 5.50
CA ILE A 265 10.01 -48.04 5.08
C ILE A 265 10.40 -48.53 3.67
N SER A 266 11.38 -47.88 3.03
CA SER A 266 11.99 -48.33 1.76
C SER A 266 13.34 -48.98 2.05
#